data_AF-A0AAN4IKW6-F1
#
_entry.id   AF-A0AAN4IKW6-F1
#
_cell.length_a   1.000
_cell.length_b   1.000
_cell.length_c   1.000
_cell.angle_alpha   90.00
_cell.angle_beta   90.00
_cell.angle_gamma   90.00
#
_symmetry.space_group_name_H-M   'P 1'
#
loop_
_entity.id
_entity.type
_entity.pdbx_description
1 polymer ?
#
loop_
_entity_poly.entity_id
_entity_poly.type
_entity_poly.pdbx_seq_one_letter_code
_entity_poly.pdbx_strand_id
1 'polypeptide(L)'
;MPVEFEPPRVTIVVDKSTWTRELIERNGKFGIVIPGVAATNWTWAVGSVSGREEDKFNCYGIPVVRGPVFGLPLVEEKCLAWMECRLLPATSAQEEYDTLFGEVVSAAADARVFVEGRWQFDDDKLNTLHHLGAGTFVTSGKRVTAG
;
A
#
# COMPACT_ATOMS: atom_id res chain seq x y z
N MET A 1 5.89 6.13 1.80
CA MET A 1 7.24 6.27 2.39
C MET A 1 7.10 6.50 3.89
N PRO A 2 7.88 5.81 4.75
CA PRO A 2 7.88 6.10 6.20
C PRO A 2 8.40 7.51 6.49
N VAL A 3 7.85 8.19 7.51
CA VAL A 3 8.27 9.55 7.91
C VAL A 3 8.57 9.69 9.41
N GLU A 4 8.01 8.84 10.26
CA GLU A 4 8.26 8.84 11.71
C GLU A 4 8.13 7.40 12.25
N PHE A 5 8.90 7.08 13.30
CA PHE A 5 8.90 5.76 13.93
C PHE A 5 7.84 5.64 15.04
N GLU A 6 7.69 6.66 15.90
CA GLU A 6 6.80 6.62 17.06
C GLU A 6 6.11 7.98 17.28
N PRO A 7 4.78 8.10 17.09
CA PRO A 7 3.92 7.07 16.48
C PRO A 7 4.32 6.82 15.02
N PRO A 8 4.10 5.60 14.49
CA PRO A 8 4.52 5.28 13.12
C PRO A 8 3.70 6.09 12.12
N ARG A 9 4.39 6.87 11.27
CA ARG A 9 3.75 7.68 10.24
C ARG A 9 4.32 7.40 8.87
N VAL A 10 3.47 7.53 7.87
CA VAL A 10 3.80 7.39 6.45
C VAL A 10 3.30 8.58 5.66
N THR A 11 3.91 8.80 4.51
CA THR A 11 3.42 9.71 3.48
C THR A 11 3.12 8.95 2.19
N ILE A 12 2.08 9.40 1.49
CA ILE A 12 1.67 8.96 0.16
C ILE A 12 1.33 10.19 -0.68
N VAL A 13 1.61 10.14 -1.97
CA VAL A 13 1.12 11.14 -2.93
C VAL A 13 -0.10 10.54 -3.62
N VAL A 14 -1.23 11.24 -3.55
CA VAL A 14 -2.50 10.79 -4.13
C VAL A 14 -3.11 11.94 -4.90
N ASP A 15 -3.05 11.81 -6.23
CA ASP A 15 -3.54 12.82 -7.18
C ASP A 15 -5.02 13.18 -6.92
N LYS A 16 -5.30 14.49 -6.93
CA LYS A 16 -6.61 15.08 -6.64
C LYS A 16 -7.76 14.58 -7.53
N SER A 17 -7.47 14.11 -8.73
CA SER A 17 -8.47 13.57 -9.66
C SER A 17 -8.95 12.15 -9.28
N THR A 18 -8.18 11.43 -8.48
CA THR A 18 -8.47 10.03 -8.17
C THR A 18 -9.66 9.88 -7.22
N TRP A 19 -10.47 8.84 -7.41
CA TRP A 19 -11.53 8.54 -6.44
C TRP A 19 -10.99 8.15 -5.07
N THR A 20 -9.84 7.50 -5.05
CA THR A 20 -9.12 7.19 -3.81
C THR A 20 -8.93 8.46 -2.99
N ARG A 21 -8.49 9.58 -3.58
CA ARG A 21 -8.31 10.84 -2.85
C ARG A 21 -9.58 11.28 -2.12
N GLU A 22 -10.71 11.35 -2.82
CA GLU A 22 -11.99 11.76 -2.22
C GLU A 22 -12.42 10.82 -1.09
N LEU A 23 -12.25 9.50 -1.27
CA LEU A 23 -12.60 8.52 -0.25
C LEU A 23 -11.74 8.68 1.01
N ILE A 24 -10.44 8.95 0.85
CA ILE A 24 -9.51 9.17 1.96
C ILE A 24 -9.90 10.43 2.73
N GLU A 25 -10.08 11.56 2.05
CA GLU A 25 -10.43 12.83 2.70
C GLU A 25 -11.80 12.80 3.36
N ARG A 26 -12.80 12.17 2.72
CA ARG A 26 -14.16 12.05 3.27
C ARG A 26 -14.19 11.16 4.52
N ASN A 27 -13.45 10.06 4.51
CA ASN A 27 -13.52 9.07 5.59
C ASN A 27 -12.46 9.28 6.68
N GLY A 28 -11.41 10.07 6.41
CA GLY A 28 -10.29 10.29 7.32
C GLY A 28 -9.41 9.05 7.56
N LYS A 29 -9.48 8.05 6.68
CA LYS A 29 -8.81 6.75 6.86
C LYS A 29 -8.53 6.07 5.53
N PHE A 30 -7.48 5.25 5.50
CA PHE A 30 -7.06 4.54 4.30
C PHE A 30 -6.23 3.30 4.62
N GLY A 31 -6.18 2.36 3.68
CA GLY A 31 -5.32 1.19 3.76
C GLY A 31 -4.16 1.32 2.78
N ILE A 32 -2.98 0.84 3.17
CA ILE A 32 -1.85 0.61 2.26
C ILE A 32 -1.61 -0.89 2.22
N VAL A 33 -1.40 -1.43 1.02
CA VAL A 33 -1.04 -2.84 0.81
C VAL A 33 0.30 -2.90 0.08
N ILE A 34 1.16 -3.83 0.48
CA ILE A 34 2.46 -4.07 -0.14
C ILE A 34 2.35 -5.30 -1.06
N PRO A 35 2.22 -5.11 -2.39
CA PRO A 35 2.06 -6.23 -3.31
C PRO A 35 3.35 -7.05 -3.45
N GLY A 36 3.18 -8.37 -3.49
CA GLY A 36 4.23 -9.30 -3.91
C GLY A 36 4.23 -9.52 -5.42
N VAL A 37 5.22 -10.25 -5.93
CA VAL A 37 5.37 -10.56 -7.37
C VAL A 37 4.09 -11.11 -8.00
N ALA A 38 3.38 -11.99 -7.29
CA ALA A 38 2.16 -12.60 -7.80
C ALA A 38 1.02 -11.58 -8.05
N ALA A 39 1.06 -10.42 -7.40
CA ALA A 39 0.07 -9.33 -7.55
C ALA A 39 0.43 -8.35 -8.68
N THR A 40 1.43 -8.63 -9.54
CA THR A 40 1.88 -7.69 -10.60
C THR A 40 0.73 -7.19 -11.47
N ASN A 41 -0.07 -8.12 -12.03
CA ASN A 41 -1.17 -7.75 -12.91
C ASN A 41 -2.29 -7.01 -12.17
N TRP A 42 -2.58 -7.39 -10.92
CA TRP A 42 -3.54 -6.67 -10.08
C TRP A 42 -3.08 -5.24 -9.80
N THR A 43 -1.82 -5.08 -9.40
CA THR A 43 -1.20 -3.77 -9.10
C THR A 43 -1.28 -2.83 -10.30
N TRP A 44 -0.99 -3.34 -11.50
CA TRP A 44 -1.11 -2.57 -12.73
C TRP A 44 -2.57 -2.21 -13.07
N ALA A 45 -3.46 -3.19 -13.01
CA ALA A 45 -4.88 -3.00 -13.36
C ALA A 45 -5.56 -1.97 -12.45
N VAL A 46 -5.40 -2.10 -11.12
CA VAL A 46 -6.04 -1.17 -10.18
C VAL A 46 -5.46 0.24 -10.23
N GLY A 47 -4.25 0.40 -10.77
CA GLY A 47 -3.64 1.70 -11.05
C GLY A 47 -4.07 2.32 -12.39
N SER A 48 -4.64 1.53 -13.29
CA SER A 48 -4.96 1.94 -14.68
C SER A 48 -6.44 2.26 -14.92
N VAL A 49 -7.33 1.87 -14.00
CA VAL A 49 -8.77 2.16 -14.07
C VAL A 49 -9.20 2.98 -12.85
N SER A 50 -10.22 3.82 -12.97
CA SER A 50 -10.80 4.55 -11.83
C SER A 50 -11.92 3.74 -11.17
N GLY A 51 -12.00 3.77 -9.84
CA GLY A 51 -13.08 3.05 -9.14
C GLY A 51 -14.46 3.71 -9.31
N ARG A 52 -14.51 4.91 -9.91
CA ARG A 52 -15.79 5.54 -10.31
C ARG A 52 -16.46 4.79 -11.46
N GLU A 53 -15.64 4.17 -12.31
CA GLU A 53 -16.12 3.46 -13.50
C GLU A 53 -16.54 2.05 -13.14
N GLU A 54 -15.80 1.41 -12.22
CA GLU A 54 -16.06 0.03 -11.83
C GLU A 54 -15.60 -0.30 -10.40
N ASP A 55 -16.24 -1.31 -9.81
CA ASP A 55 -15.72 -1.95 -8.60
C ASP A 55 -14.54 -2.85 -8.97
N LYS A 56 -13.33 -2.29 -8.83
CA LYS A 56 -12.06 -2.96 -9.16
C LYS A 56 -11.90 -4.31 -8.46
N PHE A 57 -12.35 -4.44 -7.21
CA PHE A 57 -12.19 -5.70 -6.48
C PHE A 57 -13.01 -6.80 -7.14
N ASN A 58 -14.25 -6.50 -7.50
CA ASN A 58 -15.13 -7.43 -8.20
C ASN A 58 -14.68 -7.69 -9.64
N CYS A 59 -14.32 -6.65 -10.40
CA CYS A 59 -13.88 -6.80 -11.79
C CYS A 59 -12.62 -7.66 -11.95
N TYR A 60 -11.66 -7.56 -11.02
CA TYR A 60 -10.39 -8.29 -11.09
C TYR A 60 -10.33 -9.53 -10.18
N GLY A 61 -11.44 -9.86 -9.50
CA GLY A 61 -11.53 -10.99 -8.58
C GLY A 61 -10.53 -10.90 -7.43
N ILE A 62 -10.32 -9.70 -6.89
CA ILE A 62 -9.38 -9.45 -5.79
C ILE A 62 -10.13 -9.67 -4.47
N PRO A 63 -9.80 -10.71 -3.70
CA PRO A 63 -10.44 -10.94 -2.42
C PRO A 63 -9.98 -9.89 -1.41
N VAL A 64 -10.91 -9.50 -0.55
CA VAL A 64 -10.65 -8.53 0.52
C VAL A 64 -10.89 -9.14 1.88
N VAL A 65 -10.01 -8.82 2.82
CA VAL A 65 -10.20 -9.04 4.25
C VAL A 65 -10.51 -7.71 4.91
N ARG A 66 -11.18 -7.75 6.08
CA ARG A 66 -11.48 -6.54 6.85
C ARG A 66 -10.37 -6.26 7.84
N GLY A 67 -9.84 -5.05 7.80
CA GLY A 67 -8.87 -4.57 8.79
C GLY A 67 -9.44 -4.55 10.21
N PRO A 68 -8.61 -4.85 11.23
CA PRO A 68 -9.09 -5.05 12.60
C PRO A 68 -9.48 -3.76 13.32
N VAL A 69 -8.96 -2.59 12.92
CA VAL A 69 -9.20 -1.32 13.62
C VAL A 69 -10.30 -0.50 12.95
N PHE A 70 -10.24 -0.32 11.63
CA PHE A 70 -11.20 0.52 10.92
C PHE A 70 -12.15 -0.24 9.99
N GLY A 71 -11.98 -1.57 9.87
CA GLY A 71 -12.79 -2.40 8.98
C GLY A 71 -12.56 -2.10 7.51
N LEU A 72 -11.40 -1.51 7.15
CA LEU A 72 -11.06 -1.17 5.77
C LEU A 72 -10.87 -2.44 4.93
N PRO A 73 -11.20 -2.40 3.62
CA PRO A 73 -10.86 -3.50 2.72
C PRO A 73 -9.34 -3.54 2.52
N LEU A 74 -8.73 -4.66 2.90
CA LEU A 74 -7.31 -4.95 2.74
C LEU A 74 -7.14 -6.19 1.88
N VAL A 75 -5.96 -6.37 1.28
CA VAL A 75 -5.67 -7.51 0.40
C VAL A 75 -4.49 -8.28 0.97
N GLU A 76 -4.70 -9.55 1.30
CA GLU A 76 -3.66 -10.46 1.77
C GLU A 76 -3.22 -11.43 0.68
N GLU A 77 -4.15 -11.87 -0.18
CA GLU A 77 -3.79 -12.73 -1.30
C GLU A 77 -2.82 -12.00 -2.24
N LYS A 78 -1.67 -12.65 -2.53
CA LYS A 78 -0.58 -12.13 -3.38
C LYS A 78 0.10 -10.86 -2.86
N CYS A 79 -0.26 -10.39 -1.67
CA CYS A 79 0.35 -9.25 -0.99
C CYS A 79 1.15 -9.73 0.22
N LEU A 80 2.16 -8.96 0.61
CA LEU A 80 3.13 -9.36 1.62
C LEU A 80 2.97 -8.59 2.94
N ALA A 81 2.25 -7.48 2.92
CA ALA A 81 1.91 -6.72 4.12
C ALA A 81 0.75 -5.75 3.84
N TRP A 82 0.15 -5.26 4.91
CA TRP A 82 -0.82 -4.17 4.87
C TRP A 82 -0.70 -3.28 6.11
N MET A 83 -1.23 -2.06 5.98
CA MET A 83 -1.35 -1.07 7.05
C MET A 83 -2.73 -0.42 7.00
N GLU A 84 -3.38 -0.26 8.15
CA GLU A 84 -4.49 0.68 8.33
C GLU A 84 -3.94 2.01 8.83
N CYS A 85 -4.36 3.09 8.17
CA CYS A 85 -3.86 4.43 8.43
C CYS A 85 -5.01 5.39 8.74
N ARG A 86 -4.80 6.24 9.74
CA ARG A 86 -5.62 7.43 9.99
C ARG A 86 -5.01 8.60 9.23
N LEU A 87 -5.83 9.33 8.47
CA LEU A 87 -5.39 10.56 7.82
C LEU A 87 -5.07 11.62 8.88
N LEU A 88 -3.89 12.23 8.78
CA LEU A 88 -3.50 13.35 9.62
C LEU A 88 -4.09 14.67 9.10
N PRO A 89 -4.15 15.73 9.94
CA PRO A 89 -4.65 17.03 9.52
C PRO A 89 -3.95 17.54 8.25
N ALA A 90 -4.72 18.19 7.39
CA ALA A 90 -4.20 18.73 6.14
C ALA A 90 -3.05 19.73 6.38
N THR A 91 -2.04 19.65 5.52
CA THR A 91 -0.87 20.53 5.52
C THR A 91 -0.80 21.29 4.19
N SER A 92 0.08 22.29 4.06
CA SER A 92 0.30 22.93 2.76
C SER A 92 0.76 21.94 1.68
N ALA A 93 1.56 20.93 2.06
CA ALA A 93 2.02 19.88 1.15
C ALA A 93 0.87 19.04 0.56
N GLN A 94 -0.24 18.92 1.30
CA GLN A 94 -1.44 18.23 0.79
C GLN A 94 -2.09 18.97 -0.37
N GLU A 95 -2.02 20.30 -0.37
CA GLU A 95 -2.60 21.14 -1.43
C GLU A 95 -1.63 21.40 -2.57
N GLU A 96 -0.37 21.65 -2.26
CA GLU A 96 0.67 22.02 -3.23
C GLU A 96 1.25 20.82 -3.98
N TYR A 97 1.32 19.66 -3.32
CA TYR A 97 2.04 18.48 -3.82
C TYR A 97 1.24 17.19 -3.69
N ASP A 98 -0.07 17.27 -3.45
CA ASP A 98 -0.96 16.14 -3.26
C ASP A 98 -0.48 15.12 -2.21
N THR A 99 0.32 15.60 -1.25
CA THR A 99 1.02 14.78 -0.27
C THR A 99 0.19 14.62 0.99
N LEU A 100 -0.26 13.40 1.24
CA LEU A 100 -0.99 13.03 2.45
C LEU A 100 -0.05 12.41 3.47
N PHE A 101 -0.34 12.65 4.74
CA PHE A 101 0.32 11.99 5.86
C PHE A 101 -0.71 11.13 6.61
N GLY A 102 -0.29 9.93 7.01
CA GLY A 102 -1.11 9.03 7.81
C GLY A 102 -0.35 8.44 8.98
N GLU A 103 -1.04 8.29 10.10
CA GLU A 103 -0.59 7.51 11.25
C GLU A 103 -1.01 6.05 11.05
N VAL A 104 -0.08 5.12 11.16
CA VAL A 104 -0.35 3.68 11.07
C VAL A 104 -0.92 3.22 12.41
N VAL A 105 -2.17 2.77 12.40
CA VAL A 105 -2.87 2.32 13.61
C VAL A 105 -2.91 0.79 13.75
N SER A 106 -2.67 0.08 12.66
CA SER A 106 -2.55 -1.38 12.63
C SER A 106 -1.75 -1.79 11.40
N ALA A 107 -0.98 -2.87 11.52
CA ALA A 107 -0.24 -3.44 10.41
C ALA A 107 -0.10 -4.95 10.58
N ALA A 108 -0.02 -5.66 9.46
CA ALA A 108 0.40 -7.06 9.44
C ALA A 108 1.30 -7.31 8.23
N ALA A 109 2.11 -8.36 8.32
CA ALA A 109 2.98 -8.81 7.25
C ALA A 109 2.96 -10.34 7.19
N ASP A 110 3.19 -10.89 6.00
CA ASP A 110 3.34 -12.32 5.78
C ASP A 110 4.56 -12.81 6.56
N ALA A 111 4.31 -13.67 7.55
CA ALA A 111 5.33 -14.20 8.46
C ALA A 111 6.41 -15.02 7.75
N ARG A 112 6.20 -15.43 6.48
CA ARG A 112 7.24 -16.08 5.67
C ARG A 112 8.33 -15.12 5.22
N VAL A 113 8.02 -13.83 5.09
CA VAL A 113 8.93 -12.80 4.56
C VAL A 113 9.18 -11.63 5.49
N PHE A 114 8.45 -11.52 6.61
CA PHE A 114 8.71 -10.52 7.63
C PHE A 114 8.86 -11.21 8.99
N VAL A 115 10.10 -11.43 9.40
CA VAL A 115 10.47 -12.22 10.59
C VAL A 115 11.24 -11.32 11.54
N GLU A 116 10.84 -11.29 12.82
CA GLU A 116 11.49 -10.51 13.87
C GLU A 116 11.73 -9.03 13.51
N GLY A 117 10.75 -8.41 12.85
CA GLY A 117 10.83 -6.99 12.45
C GLY A 117 11.72 -6.73 11.23
N ARG A 118 12.06 -7.77 10.45
CA ARG A 118 12.96 -7.70 9.30
C ARG A 118 12.39 -8.42 8.09
N TRP A 119 12.55 -7.82 6.92
CA TRP A 119 12.25 -8.46 5.65
C TRP A 119 13.28 -9.55 5.31
N GLN A 120 12.78 -10.69 4.85
CA GLN A 120 13.55 -11.82 4.31
C GLN A 120 13.17 -11.99 2.84
N PHE A 121 14.10 -11.65 1.94
CA PHE A 121 13.91 -11.69 0.48
C PHE A 121 14.79 -12.78 -0.16
N ASP A 122 14.77 -13.97 0.43
CA ASP A 122 15.56 -15.11 -0.02
C ASP A 122 14.86 -15.91 -1.14
N ASP A 123 13.55 -15.71 -1.32
CA ASP A 123 12.71 -16.34 -2.36
C ASP A 123 12.24 -15.29 -3.38
N ASP A 124 12.58 -15.49 -4.66
CA ASP A 124 12.24 -14.57 -5.74
C ASP A 124 10.72 -14.42 -5.97
N LYS A 125 9.93 -15.37 -5.51
CA LYS A 125 8.46 -15.36 -5.62
C LYS A 125 7.78 -14.51 -4.54
N LEU A 126 8.45 -14.27 -3.42
CA LEU A 126 7.91 -13.53 -2.27
C LEU A 126 8.62 -12.18 -2.08
N ASN A 127 8.98 -11.54 -3.18
CA ASN A 127 9.55 -10.20 -3.18
C ASN A 127 8.48 -9.12 -3.43
N THR A 128 8.67 -7.94 -2.84
CA THR A 128 7.82 -6.78 -3.10
C THR A 128 8.07 -6.21 -4.49
N LEU A 129 7.04 -5.58 -5.07
CA LEU A 129 7.14 -4.88 -6.36
C LEU A 129 7.57 -3.42 -6.22
N HIS A 130 8.38 -2.96 -7.16
CA HIS A 130 8.83 -1.57 -7.30
C HIS A 130 8.58 -1.10 -8.73
N HIS A 131 7.70 -0.11 -8.89
CA HIS A 131 7.24 0.34 -10.22
C HIS A 131 8.29 1.21 -10.90
N LEU A 132 8.61 0.91 -12.17
CA LEU A 132 9.51 1.70 -13.02
C LEU A 132 8.77 2.57 -14.06
N GLY A 133 7.45 2.41 -14.19
CA GLY A 133 6.61 3.09 -15.17
C GLY A 133 6.11 2.16 -16.28
N ALA A 134 5.04 2.57 -16.96
CA ALA A 134 4.44 1.89 -18.11
C ALA A 134 4.20 0.37 -17.92
N GLY A 135 3.75 -0.03 -16.72
CA GLY A 135 3.48 -1.44 -16.39
C GLY A 135 4.73 -2.28 -16.17
N THR A 136 5.90 -1.66 -16.10
CA THR A 136 7.18 -2.32 -15.82
C THR A 136 7.51 -2.22 -14.33
N PHE A 137 7.89 -3.35 -13.74
CA PHE A 137 8.25 -3.46 -12.32
C PHE A 137 9.59 -4.17 -12.16
N VAL A 138 10.27 -3.89 -11.06
CA VAL A 138 11.36 -4.71 -10.53
C VAL A 138 10.97 -5.25 -9.17
N THR A 139 11.60 -6.34 -8.76
CA THR A 139 11.39 -6.94 -7.44
C THR A 139 12.53 -6.55 -6.50
N SER A 140 12.32 -6.69 -5.20
CA SER A 140 13.40 -6.54 -4.22
C SER A 140 14.60 -7.41 -4.58
N GLY A 141 15.79 -6.80 -4.59
CA GLY A 141 17.03 -7.47 -4.97
C GLY A 141 17.67 -8.27 -3.86
N LYS A 142 18.88 -8.78 -4.12
CA LYS A 142 19.68 -9.55 -3.16
C LYS A 142 19.98 -8.73 -1.90
N ARG A 143 19.86 -9.36 -0.72
CA ARG A 143 20.27 -8.78 0.55
C ARG A 143 21.78 -8.52 0.55
N VAL A 144 22.17 -7.33 0.99
CA VAL A 144 23.55 -6.93 1.25
C VAL A 144 23.63 -6.46 2.70
N THR A 145 24.70 -6.84 3.41
CA THR A 145 24.91 -6.46 4.81
C THR A 145 26.17 -5.60 4.91
N ALA A 146 26.07 -4.45 5.58
CA ALA A 146 27.25 -3.65 5.94
C ALA A 146 27.98 -4.32 7.11
N GLY A 147 29.31 -4.33 7.05
CA GLY A 147 30.17 -4.77 8.16
C GLY A 147 30.33 -3.70 9.22
#